data_AF-A0A563BDK4-F1
#
_entry.id   AF-A0A563BDK4-F1
#
_cell.length_a   1.000
_cell.length_b   1.000
_cell.length_c   1.000
_cell.angle_alpha   90.00
_cell.angle_beta   90.00
_cell.angle_gamma   90.00
#
_symmetry.space_group_name_H-M   'P 1'
#
loop_
_entity.id
_entity.type
_entity.pdbx_description
1 polymer ?
#
loop_
_entity_poly.entity_id
_entity_poly.type
_entity_poly.pdbx_seq_one_letter_code
_entity_poly.pdbx_strand_id
1 'polypeptide(L)'
;MKKTFLVTMLAVVAFATNVFATEAEAGVLGLKPSANQGVTQSGGNTNTTNTDVQNVQYDTAKYQFPAQQLKAENKTFDATDWHLYQRFDNGQLMYYQWAEDTGNIVEEGRYNSSGQGRKYGVEGLRSLEPFYVNPDSWEREIPECPEVDGYRAVYPDKIVVFESKRTDPFGMRIQLQTPVFSNPALTYSQEMTVILPADIEAGFTKWELFELKQRYEFQAKARAEGKLQHVYEMVFYSQKRDVTNVRLYRENQNEVLFISADQLDKLRQMLQFTSARSFGDIHREIKNYGFIEPYEGRRMLY
;
A
#
# COMPACT_ATOMS: atom_id res chain seq x y z
N MET A 1 17.35 -52.90 38.40
CA MET A 1 17.91 -52.85 37.02
C MET A 1 17.88 -51.40 36.55
N LYS A 2 18.96 -50.99 35.85
CA LYS A 2 19.28 -49.65 35.37
C LYS A 2 18.27 -49.12 34.33
N LYS A 3 18.09 -47.80 34.27
CA LYS A 3 18.26 -46.93 33.06
C LYS A 3 17.70 -45.52 33.38
N THR A 4 18.53 -44.51 33.60
CA THR A 4 19.23 -43.61 32.64
C THR A 4 18.54 -42.25 32.69
N PHE A 5 19.19 -41.28 33.33
CA PHE A 5 18.83 -39.86 33.29
C PHE A 5 19.17 -39.29 31.91
N LEU A 6 18.18 -38.70 31.24
CA LEU A 6 18.38 -37.84 30.09
C LEU A 6 18.16 -36.39 30.53
N VAL A 7 19.27 -35.71 30.76
CA VAL A 7 19.36 -34.26 30.87
C VAL A 7 19.34 -33.72 29.44
N THR A 8 18.23 -33.12 29.03
CA THR A 8 18.18 -32.31 27.80
C THR A 8 18.44 -30.86 28.19
N MET A 9 19.61 -30.37 27.79
CA MET A 9 20.05 -28.99 27.95
C MET A 9 19.06 -28.03 27.28
N LEU A 10 18.60 -27.03 28.03
CA LEU A 10 17.91 -25.86 27.52
C LEU A 10 18.94 -24.96 26.82
N ALA A 11 18.91 -24.92 25.48
CA ALA A 11 19.67 -23.94 24.71
C ALA A 11 18.95 -22.60 24.78
N VAL A 12 19.44 -21.69 25.62
CA VAL A 12 19.03 -20.28 25.63
C VAL A 12 19.84 -19.56 24.56
N VAL A 13 19.22 -19.23 23.43
CA VAL A 13 19.80 -18.30 22.45
C VAL A 13 19.45 -16.89 22.90
N ALA A 14 20.43 -16.20 23.48
CA ALA A 14 20.38 -14.77 23.70
C ALA A 14 20.78 -14.07 22.38
N PHE A 15 19.81 -13.48 21.69
CA PHE A 15 20.11 -12.50 20.65
C PHE A 15 20.45 -11.18 21.32
N ALA A 16 21.75 -10.91 21.46
CA ALA A 16 22.25 -9.56 21.72
C ALA A 16 22.42 -8.84 20.38
N THR A 17 21.56 -7.88 20.08
CA THR A 17 21.84 -6.85 19.08
C THR A 17 21.95 -5.51 19.78
N ASN A 18 23.16 -5.21 20.24
CA ASN A 18 23.55 -3.83 20.49
C ASN A 18 23.87 -3.21 19.12
N VAL A 19 23.03 -2.29 18.67
CA VAL A 19 23.49 -1.19 17.81
C VAL A 19 22.92 0.08 18.42
N PHE A 20 23.77 0.75 19.20
CA PHE A 20 23.59 2.15 19.52
C PHE A 20 23.84 2.94 18.23
N ALA A 21 22.83 3.68 17.77
CA ALA A 21 23.05 4.80 16.86
C ALA A 21 22.86 6.08 17.67
N THR A 22 23.99 6.76 17.85
CA THR A 22 24.21 8.03 18.53
C THR A 22 23.28 9.13 18.06
N GLU A 23 22.81 9.91 19.04
CA GLU A 23 22.15 11.20 18.86
C GLU A 23 23.01 12.15 18.03
N ALA A 24 22.39 12.87 17.11
CA ALA A 24 22.91 14.12 16.57
C ALA A 24 21.81 15.17 16.71
N GLU A 25 21.80 15.83 17.86
CA GLU A 25 21.16 17.12 18.04
C GLU A 25 21.90 18.14 17.16
N ALA A 26 21.22 18.74 16.19
CA ALA A 26 21.69 19.95 15.53
C ALA A 26 20.58 20.98 15.59
N GLY A 27 20.63 21.77 16.66
CA GLY A 27 19.82 22.96 16.85
C GLY A 27 20.13 24.03 15.79
N VAL A 28 19.07 24.78 15.49
CA VAL A 28 19.02 26.20 15.15
C VAL A 28 20.40 26.86 14.97
N LEU A 29 20.79 27.15 13.72
CA LEU A 29 21.50 28.37 13.33
C LEU A 29 21.46 28.51 11.80
N GLY A 30 20.97 29.66 11.33
CA GLY A 30 20.65 29.92 9.93
C GLY A 30 21.86 29.91 8.99
N LEU A 31 22.02 28.82 8.25
CA LEU A 31 22.85 28.75 7.06
C LEU A 31 21.99 28.28 5.88
N LYS A 32 21.94 29.07 4.81
CA LYS A 32 21.30 28.70 3.53
C LYS A 32 21.95 27.41 3.00
N PRO A 33 21.20 26.37 2.60
CA PRO A 33 21.76 25.33 1.77
C PRO A 33 21.96 25.92 0.35
N SER A 34 23.22 26.01 -0.06
CA SER A 34 23.65 26.33 -1.42
C SER A 34 24.58 25.22 -1.89
N ALA A 35 24.41 24.86 -3.17
CA ALA A 35 25.14 23.87 -3.97
C ALA A 35 24.63 22.41 -3.90
N ASN A 36 23.86 22.08 -4.94
CA ASN A 36 23.85 20.80 -5.67
C ASN A 36 24.54 19.62 -4.98
N GLN A 37 23.83 18.94 -4.08
CA GLN A 37 24.09 17.54 -3.81
C GLN A 37 23.10 16.72 -4.64
N GLY A 38 23.56 16.33 -5.82
CA GLY A 38 22.93 15.26 -6.57
C GLY A 38 22.94 14.01 -5.70
N VAL A 39 21.76 13.60 -5.26
CA VAL A 39 21.57 12.33 -4.56
C VAL A 39 21.85 11.23 -5.59
N THR A 40 23.04 10.65 -5.55
CA THR A 40 23.28 9.36 -6.16
C THR A 40 22.46 8.36 -5.35
N GLN A 41 21.26 8.02 -5.81
CA GLN A 41 20.48 6.92 -5.26
C GLN A 41 21.24 5.62 -5.55
N SER A 42 22.07 5.18 -4.60
CA SER A 42 22.53 3.80 -4.57
C SER A 42 21.41 2.94 -3.99
N GLY A 43 20.44 2.62 -4.83
CA GLY A 43 19.44 1.60 -4.55
C GLY A 43 20.02 0.24 -4.93
N GLY A 44 20.66 -0.45 -3.98
CA GLY A 44 21.02 -1.85 -4.15
C GLY A 44 19.76 -2.71 -4.24
N ASN A 45 19.25 -2.91 -5.44
CA ASN A 45 18.24 -3.92 -5.71
C ASN A 45 18.58 -4.61 -7.04
N THR A 46 18.90 -5.89 -6.97
CA THR A 46 19.16 -6.77 -8.13
C THR A 46 17.85 -7.03 -8.88
N ASN A 47 17.31 -6.00 -9.54
CA ASN A 47 16.21 -6.12 -10.47
C ASN A 47 16.80 -6.03 -11.89
N THR A 48 16.80 -7.13 -12.62
CA THR A 48 17.41 -7.31 -13.94
C THR A 48 16.76 -6.47 -15.06
N THR A 49 15.80 -5.60 -14.75
CA THR A 49 14.96 -4.87 -15.71
C THR A 49 15.35 -3.39 -15.92
N ASN A 50 16.24 -2.83 -15.08
CA ASN A 50 16.61 -1.40 -15.12
C ASN A 50 18.08 -1.18 -15.54
N THR A 51 18.59 -1.97 -16.49
CA THR A 51 20.00 -1.88 -16.96
C THR A 51 20.35 -0.51 -17.54
N ASP A 52 19.41 0.16 -18.19
CA ASP A 52 19.63 1.49 -18.80
C ASP A 52 19.59 2.64 -17.78
N VAL A 53 19.19 2.37 -16.53
CA VAL A 53 18.97 3.40 -15.50
C VAL A 53 20.21 3.61 -14.63
N GLN A 54 21.16 2.66 -14.60
CA GLN A 54 22.28 2.69 -13.66
C GLN A 54 23.31 3.82 -13.89
N ASN A 55 23.26 4.53 -15.02
CA ASN A 55 24.17 5.63 -15.34
C ASN A 55 23.46 6.87 -15.93
N VAL A 56 22.16 7.04 -15.67
CA VAL A 56 21.41 8.20 -16.19
C VAL A 56 21.65 9.40 -15.29
N GLN A 57 22.18 10.47 -15.87
CA GLN A 57 22.16 11.79 -15.23
C GLN A 57 20.81 12.45 -15.49
N TYR A 58 20.11 12.81 -14.41
CA TYR A 58 18.81 13.45 -14.51
C TYR A 58 18.92 14.98 -14.67
N ASP A 59 18.23 15.52 -15.68
CA ASP A 59 18.09 16.97 -15.91
C ASP A 59 16.90 17.51 -15.11
N THR A 60 17.17 17.84 -13.85
CA THR A 60 16.17 18.34 -12.88
C THR A 60 15.66 19.75 -13.20
N ALA A 61 16.30 20.48 -14.12
CA ALA A 61 15.82 21.77 -14.60
C ALA A 61 14.76 21.62 -15.70
N LYS A 62 14.80 20.50 -16.43
CA LYS A 62 13.89 20.22 -17.56
C LYS A 62 12.75 19.28 -17.18
N TYR A 63 13.01 18.28 -16.34
CA TYR A 63 12.04 17.25 -15.98
C TYR A 63 11.75 17.28 -14.47
N GLN A 64 10.53 16.91 -14.11
CA GLN A 64 10.03 16.93 -12.73
C GLN A 64 10.42 15.68 -11.94
N PHE A 65 10.53 14.52 -12.60
CA PHE A 65 10.82 13.21 -11.99
C PHE A 65 11.50 12.25 -13.01
N PRO A 66 12.20 11.20 -12.56
CA PRO A 66 12.97 10.29 -13.41
C PRO A 66 12.23 9.71 -14.62
N ALA A 67 11.04 9.12 -14.40
CA ALA A 67 10.26 8.46 -15.46
C ALA A 67 9.86 9.42 -16.57
N GLN A 68 9.69 10.72 -16.28
CA GLN A 68 9.40 11.73 -17.30
C GLN A 68 10.57 11.86 -18.30
N GLN A 69 11.80 11.92 -17.80
CA GLN A 69 12.99 12.00 -18.63
C GLN A 69 13.21 10.69 -19.40
N LEU A 70 13.12 9.55 -18.72
CA LEU A 70 13.36 8.24 -19.33
C LEU A 70 12.43 8.01 -20.53
N LYS A 71 11.15 8.40 -20.42
CA LYS A 71 10.23 8.36 -21.57
C LYS A 71 10.59 9.35 -22.66
N ALA A 72 10.90 10.60 -22.32
CA ALA A 72 11.26 11.62 -23.31
C ALA A 72 12.51 11.22 -24.13
N GLU A 73 13.40 10.42 -23.52
CA GLU A 73 14.60 9.88 -24.14
C GLU A 73 14.43 8.47 -24.73
N ASN A 74 13.21 7.91 -24.74
CA ASN A 74 12.91 6.56 -25.21
C ASN A 74 13.77 5.45 -24.57
N LYS A 75 14.07 5.58 -23.27
CA LYS A 75 14.79 4.56 -22.49
C LYS A 75 13.84 3.51 -21.94
N THR A 76 14.32 2.28 -21.82
CA THR A 76 13.56 1.18 -21.21
C THR A 76 13.68 1.25 -19.68
N PHE A 77 12.55 1.13 -18.98
CA PHE A 77 12.52 1.08 -17.52
C PHE A 77 11.30 0.32 -17.00
N ASP A 78 11.37 -0.17 -15.77
CA ASP A 78 10.23 -0.75 -15.05
C ASP A 78 9.25 0.34 -14.62
N ALA A 79 8.16 0.50 -15.37
CA ALA A 79 7.12 1.49 -15.07
C ALA A 79 6.42 1.24 -13.72
N THR A 80 6.55 0.05 -13.13
CA THR A 80 5.97 -0.24 -11.81
C THR A 80 6.85 0.22 -10.65
N ASP A 81 8.11 0.58 -10.91
CA ASP A 81 9.00 1.14 -9.90
C ASP A 81 8.60 2.58 -9.55
N TRP A 82 7.87 2.73 -8.44
CA TRP A 82 7.31 4.00 -8.00
C TRP A 82 8.39 5.05 -7.66
N HIS A 83 9.63 4.65 -7.36
CA HIS A 83 10.73 5.58 -7.10
C HIS A 83 11.02 6.47 -8.32
N LEU A 84 10.81 5.94 -9.53
CA LEU A 84 11.00 6.70 -10.77
C LEU A 84 9.96 7.82 -10.95
N TYR A 85 8.93 7.86 -10.11
CA TYR A 85 7.86 8.86 -10.13
C TYR A 85 7.97 9.85 -8.97
N GLN A 86 9.04 9.80 -8.18
CA GLN A 86 9.31 10.79 -7.16
C GLN A 86 9.88 12.06 -7.78
N ARG A 87 9.31 13.21 -7.39
CA ARG A 87 9.79 14.50 -7.86
C ARG A 87 11.21 14.79 -7.34
N PHE A 88 12.03 15.41 -8.18
CA PHE A 88 13.38 15.80 -7.80
C PHE A 88 13.44 16.88 -6.72
N ASP A 89 12.47 17.80 -6.70
CA ASP A 89 12.49 18.98 -5.83
C ASP A 89 12.11 18.66 -4.37
N ASN A 90 11.14 17.78 -4.17
CA ASN A 90 10.56 17.54 -2.85
C ASN A 90 10.24 16.06 -2.55
N GLY A 91 10.55 15.15 -3.47
CA GLY A 91 10.34 13.71 -3.29
C GLY A 91 8.87 13.27 -3.23
N GLN A 92 7.91 14.15 -3.52
CA GLN A 92 6.51 13.74 -3.62
C GLN A 92 6.32 12.78 -4.80
N LEU A 93 5.51 11.75 -4.57
CA LEU A 93 5.19 10.74 -5.57
C LEU A 93 4.11 11.25 -6.53
N MET A 94 4.40 11.27 -7.82
CA MET A 94 3.47 11.56 -8.90
C MET A 94 2.55 10.37 -9.19
N TYR A 95 1.79 9.91 -8.19
CA TYR A 95 1.04 8.64 -8.26
C TYR A 95 -0.05 8.59 -9.34
N TYR A 96 -0.63 9.74 -9.72
CA TYR A 96 -1.50 9.81 -10.90
C TYR A 96 -0.77 9.42 -12.19
N GLN A 97 0.45 9.92 -12.37
CA GLN A 97 1.26 9.59 -13.53
C GLN A 97 1.75 8.15 -13.46
N TRP A 98 2.17 7.70 -12.28
CA TRP A 98 2.56 6.30 -12.06
C TRP A 98 1.42 5.33 -12.37
N ALA A 99 0.19 5.64 -11.94
CA ALA A 99 -0.99 4.86 -12.26
C ALA A 99 -1.25 4.83 -13.78
N GLU A 100 -1.21 5.99 -14.44
CA GLU A 100 -1.42 6.12 -15.88
C GLU A 100 -0.48 5.20 -16.68
N ASP A 101 0.80 5.18 -16.30
CA ASP A 101 1.85 4.41 -16.97
C ASP A 101 1.86 2.92 -16.65
N THR A 102 1.29 2.55 -15.50
CA THR A 102 1.02 1.15 -15.15
C THR A 102 -0.31 0.65 -15.72
N GLY A 103 -0.99 1.47 -16.52
CA GLY A 103 -2.24 1.10 -17.18
C GLY A 103 -3.46 1.19 -16.27
N ASN A 104 -3.46 2.12 -15.32
CA ASN A 104 -4.51 2.31 -14.32
C ASN A 104 -5.06 3.74 -14.32
N ILE A 105 -6.22 3.88 -13.72
CA ILE A 105 -6.92 5.12 -13.42
C ILE A 105 -6.91 5.27 -11.90
N VAL A 106 -6.74 6.49 -11.40
CA VAL A 106 -6.80 6.78 -9.96
C VAL A 106 -8.15 7.37 -9.61
N GLU A 107 -8.79 6.76 -8.62
CA GLU A 107 -9.92 7.36 -7.89
C GLU A 107 -9.54 7.55 -6.42
N GLU A 108 -10.12 8.57 -5.78
CA GLU A 108 -9.93 8.81 -4.34
C GLU A 108 -11.27 9.07 -3.69
N GLY A 109 -11.44 8.58 -2.47
CA GLY A 109 -12.61 8.91 -1.66
C GLY A 109 -12.32 8.75 -0.18
N ARG A 110 -13.09 9.44 0.66
CA ARG A 110 -13.03 9.21 2.12
C ARG A 110 -13.41 7.76 2.43
N TYR A 111 -12.82 7.21 3.48
CA TYR A 111 -13.29 5.90 3.94
C TYR A 111 -14.75 6.01 4.43
N ASN A 112 -15.56 4.97 4.22
CA ASN A 112 -17.02 4.97 4.47
C ASN A 112 -17.79 6.12 3.79
N SER A 113 -17.30 6.61 2.66
CA SER A 113 -18.07 7.48 1.76
C SER A 113 -18.55 6.70 0.55
N SER A 114 -19.70 7.07 0.01
CA SER A 114 -20.17 6.61 -1.29
C SER A 114 -20.05 7.75 -2.28
N GLY A 115 -19.49 7.47 -3.46
CA GLY A 115 -19.30 8.46 -4.52
C GLY A 115 -20.26 8.26 -5.68
N GLN A 116 -20.42 9.31 -6.51
CA GLN A 116 -20.88 9.13 -7.88
C GLN A 116 -19.63 8.88 -8.75
N GLY A 117 -19.26 7.62 -8.99
CA GLY A 117 -18.22 7.31 -9.98
C GLY A 117 -18.70 7.75 -11.36
N ARG A 118 -18.26 8.92 -11.84
CA ARG A 118 -18.83 9.58 -13.03
C ARG A 118 -17.85 9.80 -14.18
N LYS A 119 -16.63 9.25 -14.14
CA LYS A 119 -15.66 9.51 -15.22
C LYS A 119 -15.55 8.41 -16.28
N TYR A 120 -15.88 7.15 -15.98
CA TYR A 120 -15.61 6.04 -16.92
C TYR A 120 -16.74 5.00 -17.11
N GLY A 121 -17.99 5.35 -16.78
CA GLY A 121 -19.16 4.54 -17.16
C GLY A 121 -19.42 3.27 -16.31
N VAL A 122 -18.72 3.13 -15.18
CA VAL A 122 -19.00 2.16 -14.12
C VAL A 122 -19.30 2.95 -12.84
N GLU A 123 -20.25 2.51 -12.02
CA GLU A 123 -20.39 3.00 -10.65
C GLU A 123 -19.08 2.72 -9.88
N GLY A 124 -18.19 3.71 -9.84
CA GLY A 124 -17.06 3.73 -8.92
C GLY A 124 -17.61 3.81 -7.49
N LEU A 125 -17.29 2.82 -6.66
CA LEU A 125 -17.70 2.77 -5.25
C LEU A 125 -17.24 4.02 -4.46
N ARG A 126 -16.23 4.76 -4.94
CA ARG A 126 -15.62 5.91 -4.25
C ARG A 126 -15.18 6.97 -5.27
N SER A 127 -15.75 8.17 -5.18
CA SER A 127 -15.49 9.29 -6.11
C SER A 127 -14.88 10.48 -5.35
N LEU A 128 -14.09 11.28 -6.08
CA LEU A 128 -13.56 12.57 -5.63
C LEU A 128 -14.67 13.53 -5.18
N GLU A 129 -15.87 13.37 -5.76
CA GLU A 129 -17.10 14.04 -5.33
C GLU A 129 -17.98 13.03 -4.60
N PRO A 130 -17.85 12.91 -3.26
CA PRO A 130 -18.67 11.99 -2.49
C PRO A 130 -20.14 12.43 -2.55
N PHE A 131 -21.04 11.48 -2.83
CA PHE A 131 -22.47 11.67 -2.65
C PHE A 131 -22.82 11.77 -1.16
N TYR A 132 -22.07 11.05 -0.33
CA TYR A 132 -22.19 11.06 1.12
C TYR A 132 -20.82 10.87 1.75
N VAL A 133 -20.48 11.75 2.70
CA VAL A 133 -19.33 11.58 3.60
C VAL A 133 -19.88 11.22 4.97
N ASN A 134 -19.47 10.07 5.51
CA ASN A 134 -19.79 9.75 6.90
C ASN A 134 -19.04 10.73 7.83
N PRO A 135 -19.73 11.48 8.71
CA PRO A 135 -19.09 12.44 9.61
C PRO A 135 -18.11 11.81 10.61
N ASP A 136 -18.26 10.50 10.90
CA ASP A 136 -17.35 9.74 11.76
C ASP A 136 -16.12 9.20 11.02
N SER A 137 -16.01 9.52 9.71
CA SER A 137 -14.89 9.13 8.86
C SER A 137 -13.69 10.07 9.00
N TRP A 138 -13.04 10.00 10.15
CA TRP A 138 -11.80 10.72 10.42
C TRP A 138 -10.68 9.76 10.86
N GLU A 139 -9.47 10.07 10.41
CA GLU A 139 -8.30 9.22 10.64
C GLU A 139 -7.95 9.09 12.13
N ARG A 140 -7.74 7.86 12.60
CA ARG A 140 -7.35 7.59 14.00
C ARG A 140 -6.88 6.17 14.22
N GLU A 141 -6.07 5.95 15.24
CA GLU A 141 -6.04 4.64 15.91
C GLU A 141 -7.39 4.40 16.60
N ILE A 142 -7.86 3.15 16.61
CA ILE A 142 -9.16 2.77 17.17
C ILE A 142 -8.94 2.28 18.60
N PRO A 143 -9.14 3.10 19.64
CA PRO A 143 -8.89 2.70 21.02
C PRO A 143 -9.80 1.58 21.50
N GLU A 144 -10.97 1.41 20.88
CA GLU A 144 -11.92 0.33 21.17
C GLU A 144 -11.45 -1.03 20.65
N CYS A 145 -10.44 -1.06 19.77
CA CYS A 145 -9.78 -2.27 19.30
C CYS A 145 -8.39 -2.33 19.93
N PRO A 146 -8.19 -3.14 20.98
CA PRO A 146 -6.93 -3.12 21.72
C PRO A 146 -5.79 -3.73 20.91
N GLU A 147 -4.58 -3.44 21.36
CA GLU A 147 -3.39 -4.03 20.79
C GLU A 147 -3.33 -5.55 21.04
N VAL A 148 -3.03 -6.30 19.98
CA VAL A 148 -2.79 -7.75 20.02
C VAL A 148 -1.49 -8.03 19.30
N ASP A 149 -0.51 -8.60 20.00
CA ASP A 149 0.84 -8.86 19.49
C ASP A 149 1.52 -7.65 18.81
N GLY A 150 1.27 -6.42 19.30
CA GLY A 150 1.81 -5.20 18.68
C GLY A 150 1.02 -4.68 17.47
N TYR A 151 -0.04 -5.37 17.05
CA TYR A 151 -0.95 -4.92 15.99
C TYR A 151 -2.02 -4.00 16.53
N ARG A 152 -2.33 -2.95 15.77
CA ARG A 152 -3.34 -1.95 16.09
C ARG A 152 -4.28 -1.74 14.92
N ALA A 153 -5.52 -1.39 15.23
CA ALA A 153 -6.51 -1.00 14.24
C ALA A 153 -6.52 0.51 14.01
N VAL A 154 -6.67 0.94 12.77
CA VAL A 154 -6.56 2.32 12.32
C VAL A 154 -7.63 2.62 11.27
N TYR A 155 -8.17 3.82 11.30
CA TYR A 155 -8.95 4.40 10.21
C TYR A 155 -8.08 5.38 9.39
N PRO A 156 -8.08 5.28 8.05
CA PRO A 156 -7.36 6.21 7.18
C PRO A 156 -8.13 7.51 7.01
N ASP A 157 -7.51 8.50 6.36
CA ASP A 157 -8.26 9.68 5.93
C ASP A 157 -9.01 9.37 4.63
N LYS A 158 -8.30 8.75 3.67
CA LYS A 158 -8.86 8.38 2.36
C LYS A 158 -8.42 7.00 1.91
N ILE A 159 -9.12 6.52 0.90
CA ILE A 159 -8.74 5.37 0.10
C ILE A 159 -8.41 5.87 -1.30
N VAL A 160 -7.23 5.48 -1.78
CA VAL A 160 -6.83 5.63 -3.17
C VAL A 160 -7.09 4.30 -3.87
N VAL A 161 -7.76 4.35 -5.01
CA VAL A 161 -8.09 3.18 -5.84
C VAL A 161 -7.29 3.27 -7.14
N PHE A 162 -6.49 2.24 -7.40
CA PHE A 162 -5.86 2.02 -8.69
C PHE A 162 -6.75 1.06 -9.47
N GLU A 163 -7.49 1.61 -10.42
CA GLU A 163 -8.44 0.87 -11.24
C GLU A 163 -7.82 0.55 -12.60
N SER A 164 -7.83 -0.72 -12.99
CA SER A 164 -7.22 -1.13 -14.24
C SER A 164 -7.96 -0.59 -15.46
N LYS A 165 -7.21 -0.17 -16.49
CA LYS A 165 -7.77 0.16 -17.80
C LYS A 165 -8.32 -1.06 -18.52
N ARG A 166 -7.92 -2.27 -18.11
CA ARG A 166 -8.48 -3.54 -18.60
C ARG A 166 -9.88 -3.75 -18.05
N THR A 167 -10.79 -4.21 -18.90
CA THR A 167 -12.17 -4.54 -18.52
C THR A 167 -12.48 -6.00 -18.82
N ASP A 168 -13.36 -6.59 -18.01
CA ASP A 168 -14.05 -7.83 -18.36
C ASP A 168 -15.10 -7.58 -19.47
N PRO A 169 -15.78 -8.63 -19.97
CA PRO A 169 -16.83 -8.49 -20.97
C PRO A 169 -18.03 -7.61 -20.56
N PHE A 170 -18.19 -7.32 -19.27
CA PHE A 170 -19.26 -6.49 -18.72
C PHE A 170 -18.81 -5.05 -18.44
N GLY A 171 -17.55 -4.71 -18.74
CA GLY A 171 -16.99 -3.39 -18.49
C GLY A 171 -16.44 -3.19 -17.08
N MET A 172 -16.42 -4.24 -16.24
CA MET A 172 -15.90 -4.18 -14.88
C MET A 172 -14.36 -4.25 -14.88
N ARG A 173 -13.74 -3.60 -13.90
CA ARG A 173 -12.29 -3.41 -13.83
C ARG A 173 -11.72 -4.04 -12.56
N ILE A 174 -10.43 -4.39 -12.60
CA ILE A 174 -9.68 -4.71 -11.37
C ILE A 174 -9.51 -3.43 -10.57
N GLN A 175 -9.73 -3.48 -9.25
CA GLN A 175 -9.46 -2.34 -8.36
C GLN A 175 -8.50 -2.76 -7.24
N LEU A 176 -7.42 -2.00 -7.07
CA LEU A 176 -6.51 -2.10 -5.94
C LEU A 176 -6.71 -0.89 -5.03
N GLN A 177 -7.32 -1.10 -3.87
CA GLN A 177 -7.64 -0.03 -2.93
C GLN A 177 -6.62 0.00 -1.80
N THR A 178 -6.08 1.17 -1.49
CA THR A 178 -5.06 1.36 -0.46
C THR A 178 -5.38 2.57 0.44
N PRO A 179 -5.19 2.46 1.77
CA PRO A 179 -5.35 3.58 2.69
C PRO A 179 -4.27 4.62 2.50
N VAL A 180 -4.66 5.88 2.68
CA VAL A 180 -3.76 7.02 2.78
C VAL A 180 -4.19 7.94 3.91
N PHE A 181 -3.22 8.64 4.48
CA PHE A 181 -3.38 9.34 5.75
C PHE A 181 -3.00 10.82 5.59
N SER A 182 -3.65 11.69 6.32
CA SER A 182 -3.18 13.06 6.54
C SER A 182 -2.12 13.10 7.65
N ASN A 183 -2.19 12.18 8.62
CA ASN A 183 -1.21 12.03 9.68
C ASN A 183 -0.14 10.97 9.35
N PRO A 184 1.14 11.35 9.15
CA PRO A 184 2.22 10.42 8.84
C PRO A 184 2.53 9.42 9.97
N ALA A 185 2.04 9.62 11.19
CA ALA A 185 2.20 8.66 12.28
C ALA A 185 1.28 7.43 12.16
N LEU A 186 0.30 7.45 11.25
CA LEU A 186 -0.69 6.38 11.05
C LEU A 186 -0.40 5.50 9.82
N THR A 187 0.60 5.87 9.01
CA THR A 187 0.94 5.20 7.73
C THR A 187 1.58 3.82 7.88
N TYR A 188 1.91 3.42 9.12
CA TYR A 188 2.32 2.05 9.42
C TYR A 188 1.21 1.06 9.11
N SER A 189 -0.05 1.51 9.06
CA SER A 189 -1.21 0.73 8.65
C SER A 189 -1.06 0.26 7.20
N GLN A 190 -1.17 -1.06 7.00
CA GLN A 190 -1.00 -1.70 5.70
C GLN A 190 -2.24 -2.52 5.38
N GLU A 191 -3.06 -2.00 4.49
CA GLU A 191 -4.17 -2.76 3.94
C GLU A 191 -4.20 -2.60 2.43
N MET A 192 -4.50 -3.69 1.75
CA MET A 192 -4.87 -3.61 0.36
C MET A 192 -6.11 -4.48 0.16
N THR A 193 -7.12 -3.85 -0.42
CA THR A 193 -8.33 -4.52 -0.84
C THR A 193 -8.24 -4.68 -2.35
N VAL A 194 -8.47 -5.89 -2.83
CA VAL A 194 -8.45 -6.21 -4.25
C VAL A 194 -9.86 -6.59 -4.68
N ILE A 195 -10.38 -5.93 -5.69
CA ILE A 195 -11.65 -6.29 -6.31
C ILE A 195 -11.33 -6.83 -7.69
N LEU A 196 -11.78 -8.05 -7.95
CA LEU A 196 -11.66 -8.69 -9.23
C LEU A 196 -13.02 -8.68 -9.95
N PRO A 197 -13.04 -8.31 -11.25
CA PRO A 197 -14.23 -8.41 -12.07
C PRO A 197 -14.63 -9.88 -12.28
N ALA A 198 -15.83 -10.12 -12.81
CA ALA A 198 -16.30 -11.49 -13.04
C ALA A 198 -15.44 -12.20 -14.09
N ASP A 199 -15.30 -13.51 -13.96
CA ASP A 199 -14.66 -14.32 -15.00
C ASP A 199 -15.54 -15.51 -15.37
N ILE A 200 -16.11 -15.42 -16.58
CA ILE A 200 -16.99 -16.41 -17.19
C ILE A 200 -16.23 -17.71 -17.46
N GLU A 201 -14.96 -17.65 -17.87
CA GLU A 201 -14.16 -18.83 -18.23
C GLU A 201 -13.71 -19.62 -16.99
N ALA A 202 -13.46 -18.93 -15.89
CA ALA A 202 -13.13 -19.55 -14.61
C ALA A 202 -14.36 -20.05 -13.82
N GLY A 203 -15.57 -19.91 -14.37
CA GLY A 203 -16.82 -20.31 -13.72
C GLY A 203 -17.30 -19.34 -12.62
N PHE A 204 -16.65 -18.19 -12.47
CA PHE A 204 -16.97 -17.18 -11.48
C PHE A 204 -17.92 -16.13 -12.09
N THR A 205 -19.21 -16.33 -11.88
CA THR A 205 -20.26 -15.36 -12.26
C THR A 205 -20.40 -14.19 -11.28
N LYS A 206 -19.50 -14.08 -10.29
CA LYS A 206 -19.52 -13.02 -9.28
C LYS A 206 -18.20 -12.25 -9.26
N TRP A 207 -18.30 -10.94 -9.09
CA TRP A 207 -17.22 -10.10 -8.61
C TRP A 207 -16.73 -10.63 -7.25
N GLU A 208 -15.41 -10.67 -7.05
CA GLU A 208 -14.81 -11.10 -5.79
C GLU A 208 -14.02 -9.95 -5.18
N LEU A 209 -14.36 -9.65 -3.93
CA LEU A 209 -13.60 -8.78 -3.05
C LEU A 209 -12.56 -9.67 -2.35
N PHE A 210 -11.37 -9.15 -2.09
CA PHE A 210 -10.29 -9.81 -1.36
C PHE A 210 -9.61 -8.82 -0.44
N GLU A 211 -9.25 -9.26 0.76
CA GLU A 211 -8.56 -8.43 1.75
C GLU A 211 -7.45 -9.22 2.40
N LEU A 212 -6.51 -8.53 3.06
CA LEU A 212 -5.33 -9.18 3.61
C LEU A 212 -5.74 -10.11 4.77
N LYS A 213 -5.32 -11.38 4.70
CA LYS A 213 -5.76 -12.44 5.63
C LYS A 213 -5.49 -12.09 7.09
N GLN A 214 -4.34 -11.48 7.33
CA GLN A 214 -3.85 -11.07 8.65
C GLN A 214 -4.86 -10.18 9.41
N ARG A 215 -5.79 -9.50 8.71
CA ARG A 215 -6.84 -8.65 9.29
C ARG A 215 -7.75 -9.44 10.20
N TYR A 216 -8.18 -10.54 9.62
CA TYR A 216 -9.17 -11.43 10.18
C TYR A 216 -8.53 -12.25 11.28
N GLU A 217 -7.29 -12.71 11.10
CA GLU A 217 -6.51 -13.41 12.13
C GLU A 217 -6.31 -12.53 13.38
N PHE A 218 -5.95 -11.25 13.18
CA PHE A 218 -5.83 -10.28 14.27
C PHE A 218 -7.14 -10.09 15.04
N GLN A 219 -8.24 -9.79 14.33
CA GLN A 219 -9.53 -9.55 14.99
C GLN A 219 -10.09 -10.81 15.67
N ALA A 220 -9.91 -11.98 15.06
CA ALA A 220 -10.27 -13.26 15.64
C ALA A 220 -9.51 -13.51 16.96
N LYS A 221 -8.19 -13.23 16.97
CA LYS A 221 -7.37 -13.34 18.18
C LYS A 221 -7.79 -12.33 19.25
N ALA A 222 -7.98 -11.06 18.88
CA ALA A 222 -8.47 -10.02 19.79
C ALA A 222 -9.81 -10.41 20.42
N ARG A 223 -10.71 -11.01 19.64
CA ARG A 223 -11.99 -11.51 20.13
C ARG A 223 -11.81 -12.69 21.09
N ALA A 224 -10.99 -13.68 20.73
CA ALA A 224 -10.70 -14.83 21.57
C ALA A 224 -10.08 -14.45 22.92
N GLU A 225 -9.29 -13.37 22.95
CA GLU A 225 -8.70 -12.81 24.18
C GLU A 225 -9.69 -11.94 25.00
N GLY A 226 -10.96 -11.83 24.60
CA GLY A 226 -11.98 -11.01 25.29
C GLY A 226 -11.71 -9.51 25.20
N LYS A 227 -10.85 -9.12 24.27
CA LYS A 227 -10.29 -7.78 24.09
C LYS A 227 -11.14 -6.94 23.14
N LEU A 228 -11.81 -7.59 22.21
CA LEU A 228 -12.67 -6.97 21.20
C LEU A 228 -14.12 -6.90 21.68
N GLN A 229 -14.70 -5.70 21.77
CA GLN A 229 -16.12 -5.53 22.15
C GLN A 229 -17.09 -5.87 21.00
N HIS A 230 -16.72 -5.50 19.77
CA HIS A 230 -17.53 -5.67 18.56
C HIS A 230 -16.65 -6.11 17.39
N VAL A 231 -17.19 -6.93 16.48
CA VAL A 231 -16.52 -7.27 15.22
C VAL A 231 -16.56 -6.07 14.28
N TYR A 232 -15.40 -5.64 13.78
CA TYR A 232 -15.30 -4.47 12.92
C TYR A 232 -14.90 -4.88 11.49
N GLU A 233 -15.84 -4.82 10.54
CA GLU A 233 -15.59 -5.32 9.17
C GLU A 233 -14.70 -4.39 8.33
N MET A 234 -14.48 -3.14 8.73
CA MET A 234 -13.82 -2.12 7.91
C MET A 234 -12.72 -1.36 8.66
N VAL A 235 -11.85 -2.09 9.36
CA VAL A 235 -10.71 -1.51 10.10
C VAL A 235 -9.39 -1.98 9.52
N PHE A 236 -8.48 -1.03 9.36
CA PHE A 236 -7.14 -1.26 8.83
C PHE A 236 -6.24 -1.67 9.97
N TYR A 237 -5.28 -2.55 9.73
CA TYR A 237 -4.52 -3.15 10.81
C TYR A 237 -3.07 -3.31 10.38
N SER A 238 -2.17 -3.06 11.31
CA SER A 238 -0.75 -3.33 11.12
C SER A 238 -0.03 -3.26 12.44
N GLN A 239 1.13 -3.88 12.48
CA GLN A 239 2.05 -3.71 13.60
C GLN A 239 2.49 -2.26 13.65
N LYS A 240 2.32 -1.61 14.80
CA LYS A 240 2.82 -0.24 14.96
C LYS A 240 4.34 -0.26 14.94
N ARG A 241 4.91 0.46 13.98
CA ARG A 241 6.35 0.54 13.77
C ARG A 241 6.68 1.78 12.95
N ASP A 242 7.94 2.17 12.99
CA ASP A 242 8.44 3.21 12.11
C ASP A 242 8.42 2.72 10.66
N VAL A 243 7.98 3.61 9.79
CA VAL A 243 7.90 3.40 8.34
C VAL A 243 8.39 4.63 7.61
N THR A 244 8.97 4.41 6.43
CA THR A 244 9.31 5.51 5.54
C THR A 244 8.03 6.07 4.94
N ASN A 245 7.74 7.33 5.27
CA ASN A 245 6.60 8.07 4.76
C ASN A 245 6.89 8.62 3.36
N VAL A 246 5.97 8.36 2.43
CA VAL A 246 5.98 8.92 1.08
C VAL A 246 4.82 9.90 0.96
N ARG A 247 5.12 11.13 0.54
CA ARG A 247 4.12 12.16 0.29
C ARG A 247 3.56 12.00 -1.11
N LEU A 248 2.24 12.06 -1.24
CA LEU A 248 1.56 11.99 -2.53
C LEU A 248 1.40 13.40 -3.14
N TYR A 249 1.74 13.56 -4.41
CA TYR A 249 1.53 14.81 -5.14
C TYR A 249 0.09 14.91 -5.66
N ARG A 250 -0.64 15.93 -5.21
CA ARG A 250 -2.03 16.18 -5.60
C ARG A 250 -2.13 17.54 -6.28
N GLU A 251 -2.40 17.53 -7.58
CA GLU A 251 -2.54 18.77 -8.33
C GLU A 251 -3.84 19.49 -7.91
N ASN A 252 -3.76 20.79 -7.65
CA ASN A 252 -4.91 21.62 -7.27
C ASN A 252 -5.62 21.22 -5.97
N GLN A 253 -4.92 20.52 -5.06
CA GLN A 253 -5.45 20.17 -3.75
C GLN A 253 -4.47 20.62 -2.66
N ASN A 254 -4.97 21.37 -1.67
CA ASN A 254 -4.16 21.95 -0.59
C ASN A 254 -3.84 20.93 0.53
N GLU A 255 -4.18 19.67 0.34
CA GLU A 255 -4.02 18.59 1.32
C GLU A 255 -2.85 17.68 0.94
N VAL A 256 -1.97 17.39 1.89
CA VAL A 256 -0.90 16.41 1.70
C VAL A 256 -1.36 15.07 2.25
N LEU A 257 -1.30 14.03 1.43
CA LEU A 257 -1.55 12.66 1.84
C LEU A 257 -0.24 11.87 1.92
N PHE A 258 -0.21 10.92 2.84
CA PHE A 258 0.91 10.07 3.15
C PHE A 258 0.54 8.60 2.98
N ILE A 259 1.50 7.83 2.51
CA ILE A 259 1.48 6.36 2.41
C ILE A 259 2.87 5.84 2.80
N SER A 260 2.96 4.61 3.32
CA SER A 260 4.27 4.02 3.60
C SER A 260 4.91 3.43 2.34
N ALA A 261 6.24 3.49 2.26
CA ALA A 261 7.02 2.85 1.20
C ALA A 261 6.70 1.34 1.08
N ASP A 262 6.57 0.65 2.20
CA ASP A 262 6.22 -0.78 2.25
C ASP A 262 4.85 -1.07 1.61
N GLN A 263 3.87 -0.17 1.80
CA GLN A 263 2.55 -0.29 1.18
C GLN A 263 2.64 -0.03 -0.33
N LEU A 264 3.48 0.93 -0.76
CA LEU A 264 3.75 1.17 -2.18
C LEU A 264 4.45 -0.03 -2.84
N ASP A 265 5.34 -0.71 -2.14
CA ASP A 265 6.00 -1.92 -2.66
C ASP A 265 5.03 -3.10 -2.79
N LYS A 266 4.08 -3.24 -1.86
CA LYS A 266 2.97 -4.20 -2.01
C LYS A 266 2.08 -3.85 -3.20
N LEU A 267 1.72 -2.57 -3.34
CA LEU A 267 0.91 -2.10 -4.46
C LEU A 267 1.63 -2.34 -5.80
N ARG A 268 2.93 -2.02 -5.89
CA ARG A 268 3.79 -2.32 -7.05
C ARG A 268 3.72 -3.80 -7.43
N GLN A 269 3.91 -4.71 -6.47
CA GLN A 269 3.85 -6.15 -6.72
C GLN A 269 2.48 -6.56 -7.29
N MET A 270 1.39 -5.99 -6.78
CA MET A 270 0.06 -6.27 -7.30
C MET A 270 -0.21 -5.65 -8.67
N LEU A 271 0.31 -4.46 -8.95
CA LEU A 271 0.25 -3.85 -10.29
C LEU A 271 0.99 -4.72 -11.30
N GLN A 272 2.18 -5.22 -10.95
CA GLN A 272 2.92 -6.19 -11.78
C GLN A 272 2.13 -7.48 -11.97
N PHE A 273 1.63 -8.07 -10.88
CA PHE A 273 0.89 -9.33 -10.91
C PHE A 273 -0.38 -9.24 -11.77
N THR A 274 -1.15 -8.16 -11.61
CA THR A 274 -2.42 -7.99 -12.31
C THR A 274 -2.25 -7.57 -13.76
N SER A 275 -1.21 -6.80 -14.11
CA SER A 275 -1.01 -6.32 -15.49
C SER A 275 -0.68 -7.43 -16.48
N ALA A 276 0.07 -8.47 -16.06
CA ALA A 276 0.61 -9.50 -16.96
C ALA A 276 -0.27 -10.75 -17.13
N ARG A 277 -1.40 -10.87 -16.42
CA ARG A 277 -2.16 -12.13 -16.29
C ARG A 277 -3.61 -12.02 -16.74
N SER A 278 -4.20 -13.13 -17.20
CA SER A 278 -5.64 -13.21 -17.49
C SER A 278 -6.47 -13.06 -16.22
N PHE A 279 -7.75 -12.67 -16.32
CA PHE A 279 -8.59 -12.55 -15.12
C PHE A 279 -8.73 -13.89 -14.37
N GLY A 280 -8.82 -15.01 -15.09
CA GLY A 280 -8.93 -16.33 -14.49
C GLY A 280 -7.69 -16.80 -13.76
N ASP A 281 -6.51 -16.47 -14.28
CA ASP A 281 -5.25 -16.73 -13.58
C ASP A 281 -5.17 -15.89 -12.30
N ILE A 282 -5.59 -14.62 -12.36
CA ILE A 282 -5.62 -13.73 -11.19
C ILE A 282 -6.58 -14.29 -10.13
N HIS A 283 -7.80 -14.69 -10.50
CA HIS A 283 -8.78 -15.31 -9.58
C HIS A 283 -8.23 -16.56 -8.89
N ARG A 284 -7.49 -17.40 -9.63
CA ARG A 284 -6.91 -18.64 -9.12
C ARG A 284 -5.71 -18.38 -8.20
N GLU A 285 -4.86 -17.42 -8.55
CA GLU A 285 -3.60 -17.19 -7.86
C GLU A 285 -3.70 -16.18 -6.72
N ILE A 286 -4.63 -15.22 -6.76
CA ILE A 286 -4.79 -14.26 -5.66
C ILE A 286 -5.22 -14.95 -4.36
N LYS A 287 -5.96 -16.06 -4.46
CA LYS A 287 -6.32 -16.96 -3.35
C LYS A 287 -5.09 -17.65 -2.74
N ASN A 288 -4.07 -17.88 -3.57
CA ASN A 288 -2.79 -18.45 -3.11
C ASN A 288 -1.84 -17.36 -2.59
N TYR A 289 -2.08 -16.09 -2.94
CA TYR A 289 -1.39 -14.95 -2.35
C TYR A 289 -2.00 -14.65 -0.98
N GLY A 290 -1.31 -13.91 -0.10
CA GLY A 290 -1.72 -13.69 1.30
C GLY A 290 -3.07 -12.96 1.55
N PHE A 291 -3.92 -12.83 0.54
CA PHE A 291 -5.27 -12.27 0.60
C PHE A 291 -6.33 -13.38 0.72
N ILE A 292 -7.45 -13.07 1.36
CA ILE A 292 -8.58 -14.00 1.51
C ILE A 292 -9.89 -13.32 1.08
N GLU A 293 -10.84 -14.12 0.58
CA GLU A 293 -12.20 -13.63 0.32
C GLU A 293 -12.84 -13.13 1.64
N PRO A 294 -13.51 -11.97 1.67
CA PRO A 294 -14.12 -11.40 2.86
C PRO A 294 -15.13 -12.32 3.54
N TYR A 295 -15.84 -13.16 2.78
CA TYR A 295 -16.77 -14.12 3.37
C TYR A 295 -16.02 -15.21 4.15
N GLU A 296 -14.92 -15.73 3.62
CA GLU A 296 -14.05 -16.66 4.33
C GLU A 296 -13.35 -15.96 5.51
N GLY A 297 -12.92 -14.72 5.31
CA GLY A 297 -12.42 -13.83 6.35
C GLY A 297 -13.38 -13.68 7.53
N ARG A 298 -14.65 -13.35 7.23
CA ARG A 298 -15.73 -13.24 8.23
C ARG A 298 -15.92 -14.54 8.99
N ARG A 299 -15.82 -15.71 8.34
CA ARG A 299 -15.91 -17.00 9.04
C ARG A 299 -14.80 -17.19 10.07
N MET A 300 -13.61 -16.61 9.87
CA MET A 300 -12.56 -16.65 10.90
C MET A 300 -12.90 -15.79 12.13
N LEU A 301 -13.83 -14.84 12.02
CA LEU A 301 -14.24 -13.96 13.11
C LEU A 301 -15.27 -14.61 14.05
N TYR A 302 -15.99 -15.64 13.60
CA TYR A 302 -17.13 -16.28 14.30
C TYR A 302 -16.81 -17.71 14.69
#